data_AF-A0A355FJW8-F1
#
_entry.id   AF-A0A355FJW8-F1
#
_cell.length_a   1.000
_cell.length_b   1.000
_cell.length_c   1.000
_cell.angle_alpha   90.00
_cell.angle_beta   90.00
_cell.angle_gamma   90.00
#
_symmetry.space_group_name_H-M   'P 1'
#
loop_
_entity.id
_entity.type
_entity.pdbx_description
1 polymer ?
#
loop_
_entity_poly.entity_id
_entity_poly.type
_entity_poly.pdbx_seq_one_letter_code
_entity_poly.pdbx_strand_id
1 'polypeptide(L)'
;WSGLLRIAEAAGLTRKLARMLHPVLRHLFPRLPCDSPAVGAITLSLAANLLGLSHAATPLGIKAMQELEKVNSIPGQVSDEIAVYLALILGGISLVPSTIIAIRAQAGSVQPSAVILPILITAIAGTSVALLTHFTIKKTRKGE
;
A
#
# COMPACT_ATOMS: atom_id res chain seq x y z
N TRP A 1 -18.00 6.76 -11.41
CA TRP A 1 -16.81 6.62 -10.54
C TRP A 1 -15.51 6.22 -11.27
N SER A 2 -15.54 5.79 -12.54
CA SER A 2 -14.33 5.55 -13.37
C SER A 2 -13.67 6.81 -13.94
N GLY A 3 -14.33 7.97 -13.85
CA GLY A 3 -13.83 9.25 -14.38
C GLY A 3 -12.58 9.74 -13.66
N LEU A 4 -12.60 9.81 -12.33
CA LEU A 4 -11.45 10.30 -11.55
C LEU A 4 -10.24 9.35 -11.63
N LEU A 5 -10.48 8.02 -11.70
CA LEU A 5 -9.44 7.02 -11.93
C LEU A 5 -8.80 7.21 -13.32
N ARG A 6 -9.61 7.29 -14.37
CA ARG A 6 -9.14 7.58 -15.74
C ARG A 6 -8.44 8.93 -15.83
N ILE A 7 -8.87 9.94 -15.08
CA ILE A 7 -8.22 11.25 -15.02
C ILE A 7 -6.88 11.15 -14.28
N ALA A 8 -6.79 10.44 -13.16
CA ALA A 8 -5.52 10.23 -12.43
C ALA A 8 -4.52 9.38 -13.23
N GLU A 9 -5.03 8.40 -13.98
CA GLU A 9 -4.24 7.54 -14.87
C GLU A 9 -3.81 8.29 -16.14
N ALA A 10 -4.72 9.06 -16.76
CA ALA A 10 -4.44 9.91 -17.92
C ALA A 10 -3.55 11.12 -17.58
N ALA A 11 -3.66 11.66 -16.37
CA ALA A 11 -2.78 12.73 -15.87
C ALA A 11 -1.37 12.22 -15.49
N GLY A 12 -1.12 10.91 -15.58
CA GLY A 12 0.15 10.31 -15.18
C GLY A 12 0.43 10.42 -13.67
N LEU A 13 -0.57 10.72 -12.86
CA LEU A 13 -0.43 10.88 -11.41
C LEU A 13 -0.01 9.58 -10.75
N THR A 14 -0.57 8.46 -11.19
CA THR A 14 -0.16 7.11 -10.78
C THR A 14 1.33 6.85 -11.07
N ARG A 15 1.82 7.29 -12.24
CA ARG A 15 3.23 7.17 -12.65
C ARG A 15 4.17 8.10 -11.86
N LYS A 16 3.66 9.25 -11.42
CA LYS A 16 4.41 10.19 -10.57
C LYS A 16 4.48 9.69 -9.13
N LEU A 17 3.37 9.18 -8.58
CA LEU A 17 3.34 8.50 -7.29
C LEU A 17 4.23 7.26 -7.30
N ALA A 18 4.19 6.48 -8.37
CA ALA A 18 5.04 5.29 -8.55
C ALA A 18 6.53 5.64 -8.43
N ARG A 19 6.97 6.71 -9.11
CA ARG A 19 8.35 7.21 -9.00
C ARG A 19 8.69 7.70 -7.59
N MET A 20 7.73 8.31 -6.89
CA MET A 20 7.92 8.76 -5.51
C MET A 20 8.04 7.59 -4.52
N LEU A 21 7.31 6.50 -4.75
CA LEU A 21 7.34 5.28 -3.92
C LEU A 21 8.58 4.43 -4.19
N HIS A 22 9.16 4.51 -5.40
CA HIS A 22 10.32 3.72 -5.81
C HIS A 22 11.49 3.69 -4.80
N PRO A 23 11.99 4.81 -4.24
CA PRO A 23 13.07 4.77 -3.24
C PRO A 23 12.69 4.01 -1.97
N VAL A 24 11.44 4.14 -1.51
CA VAL A 24 10.93 3.42 -0.33
C VAL A 24 10.83 1.93 -0.64
N LEU A 25 10.29 1.58 -1.81
CA LEU A 25 10.15 0.19 -2.23
C LEU A 25 11.50 -0.50 -2.43
N ARG A 26 12.51 0.19 -2.96
CA ARG A 26 13.86 -0.36 -3.07
C ARG A 26 14.47 -0.70 -1.70
N HIS A 27 14.17 0.11 -0.69
CA HIS A 27 14.63 -0.16 0.67
C HIS A 27 13.87 -1.32 1.34
N LEU A 28 12.55 -1.38 1.15
CA LEU A 28 11.68 -2.40 1.73
C LEU A 28 11.77 -3.76 1.04
N PHE A 29 12.10 -3.79 -0.26
CA PHE A 29 12.18 -4.99 -1.09
C PHE A 29 13.57 -5.15 -1.73
N PRO A 30 14.65 -5.32 -0.94
CA PRO A 30 16.01 -5.35 -1.47
C PRO A 30 16.31 -6.56 -2.38
N ARG A 31 15.47 -7.59 -2.35
CA ARG A 31 15.61 -8.83 -3.13
C ARG A 31 14.91 -8.79 -4.48
N LEU A 32 14.03 -7.80 -4.71
CA LEU A 32 13.31 -7.67 -5.97
C LEU A 32 14.13 -6.81 -6.96
N PRO A 33 14.34 -7.28 -8.20
CA PRO A 33 14.90 -6.44 -9.26
C PRO A 33 14.02 -5.21 -9.50
N CYS A 34 14.63 -4.04 -9.68
CA CYS A 34 13.90 -2.76 -9.82
C CYS A 34 12.89 -2.75 -10.98
N ASP A 35 13.18 -3.49 -12.07
CA ASP A 35 12.32 -3.58 -13.25
C ASP A 35 11.46 -4.87 -13.28
N SER A 36 11.30 -5.55 -12.14
CA SER A 36 10.50 -6.77 -12.07
C SER A 36 8.98 -6.48 -12.14
N PRO A 37 8.18 -7.38 -12.72
CA PRO A 37 6.72 -7.29 -12.68
C PRO A 37 6.14 -7.14 -11.26
N ALA A 38 6.79 -7.75 -10.27
CA ALA A 38 6.42 -7.65 -8.85
C ALA A 38 6.49 -6.20 -8.34
N VAL A 39 7.61 -5.50 -8.57
CA VAL A 39 7.76 -4.10 -8.15
C VAL A 39 6.71 -3.22 -8.81
N GLY A 40 6.45 -3.42 -10.11
CA GLY A 40 5.40 -2.68 -10.82
C GLY A 40 4.00 -2.90 -10.21
N ALA A 41 3.63 -4.15 -9.95
CA ALA A 41 2.33 -4.50 -9.38
C ALA A 41 2.14 -3.96 -7.95
N ILE A 42 3.16 -4.09 -7.09
CA ILE A 42 3.17 -3.53 -5.73
C ILE A 42 2.99 -2.02 -5.78
N THR A 43 3.74 -1.35 -6.66
CA THR A 43 3.71 0.11 -6.79
C THR A 43 2.32 0.61 -7.21
N LEU A 44 1.70 -0.06 -8.18
CA LEU A 44 0.34 0.25 -8.64
C LEU A 44 -0.69 0.04 -7.52
N SER A 45 -0.59 -1.06 -6.78
CA SER A 45 -1.50 -1.35 -5.67
C SER A 45 -1.39 -0.30 -4.55
N LEU A 46 -0.16 0.03 -4.13
CA LEU A 46 0.07 1.05 -3.10
C LEU A 46 -0.37 2.44 -3.56
N ALA A 47 -0.13 2.80 -4.82
CA ALA A 47 -0.60 4.07 -5.37
C ALA A 47 -2.13 4.15 -5.36
N ALA A 48 -2.82 3.06 -5.71
CA ALA A 48 -4.28 2.99 -5.64
C ALA A 48 -4.79 3.12 -4.18
N ASN A 49 -4.12 2.47 -3.23
CA ASN A 49 -4.46 2.58 -1.80
C ASN A 49 -4.28 4.02 -1.28
N LEU A 50 -3.14 4.66 -1.59
CA LEU A 50 -2.83 6.03 -1.20
C LEU A 50 -3.81 7.06 -1.76
N LEU A 51 -4.31 6.82 -2.97
CA LEU A 51 -5.30 7.68 -3.62
C LEU A 51 -6.74 7.41 -3.13
N GLY A 52 -6.94 6.46 -2.22
CA GLY A 52 -8.27 6.09 -1.71
C GLY A 52 -9.12 5.35 -2.75
N LEU A 53 -8.49 4.73 -3.74
CA LEU A 53 -9.14 3.99 -4.82
C LEU A 53 -9.36 2.52 -4.43
N SER A 54 -10.02 2.28 -3.30
CA SER A 54 -10.14 0.95 -2.70
C SER A 54 -10.72 -0.12 -3.65
N HIS A 55 -11.60 0.28 -4.57
CA HIS A 55 -12.17 -0.59 -5.60
C HIS A 55 -11.14 -1.13 -6.61
N ALA A 56 -10.08 -0.35 -6.90
CA ALA A 56 -8.98 -0.74 -7.76
C ALA A 56 -7.82 -1.36 -6.97
N ALA A 57 -7.64 -0.95 -5.71
CA ALA A 57 -6.56 -1.41 -4.85
C ALA A 57 -6.60 -2.94 -4.63
N THR A 58 -7.78 -3.51 -4.39
CA THR A 58 -7.94 -4.95 -4.14
C THR A 58 -7.53 -5.83 -5.33
N PRO A 59 -8.04 -5.65 -6.57
CA PRO A 59 -7.61 -6.46 -7.71
C PRO A 59 -6.14 -6.24 -8.06
N LEU A 60 -5.63 -5.00 -7.95
CA LEU A 60 -4.19 -4.73 -8.11
C LEU A 60 -3.36 -5.44 -7.03
N GLY A 61 -3.89 -5.54 -5.81
CA GLY A 61 -3.20 -6.18 -4.71
C GLY A 61 -3.15 -7.70 -4.83
N ILE A 62 -4.19 -8.33 -5.37
CA ILE A 62 -4.16 -9.75 -5.73
C ILE A 62 -3.09 -9.99 -6.79
N LYS A 63 -3.01 -9.14 -7.81
CA LYS A 63 -1.96 -9.22 -8.83
C LYS A 63 -0.56 -9.07 -8.24
N ALA A 64 -0.36 -8.11 -7.33
CA ALA A 64 0.90 -7.94 -6.61
C ALA A 64 1.28 -9.21 -5.82
N MET A 65 0.31 -9.84 -5.15
CA MET A 65 0.55 -11.11 -4.46
C MET A 65 0.93 -12.24 -5.39
N GLN A 66 0.27 -12.36 -6.53
CA GLN A 66 0.62 -13.37 -7.53
C GLN A 66 2.05 -13.19 -8.07
N GLU A 67 2.50 -11.95 -8.27
CA GLU A 67 3.87 -11.69 -8.70
C GLU A 67 4.90 -11.95 -7.59
N LEU A 68 4.56 -11.65 -6.33
CA LEU A 68 5.40 -11.98 -5.18
C LEU A 68 5.51 -13.50 -4.96
N GLU A 69 4.42 -14.23 -5.20
CA GLU A 69 4.40 -15.69 -5.07
C GLU A 69 5.29 -16.38 -6.11
N LYS A 70 5.43 -15.83 -7.31
CA LYS A 70 6.34 -16.38 -8.36
C LYS A 70 7.81 -16.34 -7.96
N VAL A 71 8.19 -15.40 -7.10
CA VAL A 71 9.57 -15.23 -6.62
C VAL A 71 9.77 -15.80 -5.22
N ASN A 72 8.74 -16.44 -4.67
CA ASN A 72 8.76 -17.07 -3.36
C ASN A 72 9.59 -18.35 -3.40
N SER A 73 10.52 -18.50 -2.46
CA SER A 73 11.38 -19.68 -2.39
C SER A 73 10.62 -20.93 -1.97
N ILE A 74 9.52 -20.77 -1.23
CA ILE A 74 8.68 -21.88 -0.77
C ILE A 74 7.22 -21.57 -1.13
N PRO A 75 6.70 -22.12 -2.24
CA PRO A 75 5.33 -21.88 -2.67
C PRO A 75 4.32 -22.18 -1.56
N GLY A 76 3.34 -21.30 -1.41
CA GLY A 76 2.27 -21.39 -0.40
C GLY A 76 2.65 -20.87 0.99
N GLN A 77 3.92 -20.50 1.24
CA GLN A 77 4.34 -19.89 2.51
C GLN A 77 4.47 -18.37 2.39
N VAL A 78 4.27 -17.66 3.50
CA VAL A 78 4.47 -16.21 3.51
C VAL A 78 5.97 -15.89 3.43
N SER A 79 6.42 -15.34 2.31
CA SER A 79 7.77 -14.82 2.14
C SER A 79 7.97 -13.49 2.88
N ASP A 80 9.22 -13.05 3.02
CA ASP A 80 9.55 -11.75 3.61
C ASP A 80 8.95 -10.59 2.82
N GLU A 81 8.96 -10.69 1.49
CA GLU A 81 8.39 -9.72 0.58
C GLU A 81 6.86 -9.69 0.70
N ILE A 82 6.21 -10.85 0.81
CA ILE A 82 4.75 -10.97 1.03
C ILE A 82 4.37 -10.31 2.37
N ALA A 83 5.13 -10.57 3.45
CA ALA A 83 4.87 -9.98 4.77
C ALA A 83 5.00 -8.45 4.76
N VAL A 84 6.07 -7.92 4.16
CA VAL A 84 6.28 -6.46 4.03
C VAL A 84 5.16 -5.82 3.19
N TYR A 85 4.79 -6.45 2.08
CA TYR A 85 3.71 -5.96 1.23
C TYR A 85 2.35 -5.94 1.96
N LEU A 86 2.03 -6.98 2.74
CA LEU A 86 0.82 -7.02 3.58
C LEU A 86 0.81 -5.90 4.61
N ALA A 87 1.93 -5.67 5.29
CA ALA A 87 2.02 -4.59 6.28
C ALA A 87 1.69 -3.22 5.66
N LEU A 88 2.15 -2.96 4.43
CA LEU A 88 1.90 -1.71 3.73
C LEU A 88 0.44 -1.58 3.26
N ILE A 89 -0.14 -2.63 2.69
CA ILE A 89 -1.49 -2.55 2.11
C ILE A 89 -2.57 -2.57 3.20
N LEU A 90 -2.39 -3.38 4.25
CA LEU A 90 -3.32 -3.47 5.39
C LEU A 90 -3.22 -2.25 6.31
N GLY A 91 -2.06 -1.58 6.32
CA GLY A 91 -1.87 -0.31 7.00
C GLY A 91 -2.82 0.79 6.53
N GLY A 92 -3.41 0.65 5.33
CA GLY A 92 -4.54 1.47 4.90
C GLY A 92 -4.23 2.96 4.74
N ILE A 93 -2.97 3.32 4.49
CA ILE A 93 -2.57 4.73 4.32
C ILE A 93 -3.28 5.29 3.09
N SER A 94 -4.18 6.26 3.31
CA SER A 94 -4.91 6.97 2.26
C SER A 94 -4.84 8.47 2.50
N LEU A 95 -4.43 9.23 1.47
CA LEU A 95 -4.32 10.68 1.54
C LEU A 95 -5.68 11.37 1.62
N VAL A 96 -6.69 10.78 0.98
CA VAL A 96 -8.05 11.33 0.92
C VAL A 96 -9.05 10.22 1.24
N PRO A 97 -9.47 10.07 2.51
CA PRO A 97 -10.47 9.10 2.93
C PRO A 97 -11.88 9.57 2.54
N SER A 98 -12.12 9.72 1.24
CA SER A 98 -13.35 10.29 0.65
C SER A 98 -14.61 9.56 1.11
N THR A 99 -14.57 8.24 1.26
CA THR A 99 -15.68 7.43 1.76
C THR A 99 -16.09 7.82 3.18
N ILE A 100 -15.12 7.95 4.10
CA ILE A 100 -15.41 8.32 5.50
C ILE A 100 -15.89 9.77 5.58
N ILE A 101 -15.31 10.67 4.78
CA ILE A 101 -15.76 12.07 4.68
C ILE A 101 -17.21 12.11 4.21
N ALA A 102 -17.57 11.34 3.17
CA ALA A 102 -18.92 11.28 2.63
C ALA A 102 -19.93 10.70 3.65
N ILE A 103 -19.55 9.66 4.40
CA ILE A 103 -20.39 9.10 5.47
C ILE A 103 -20.62 10.13 6.57
N ARG A 104 -19.57 10.84 7.00
CA ARG A 104 -19.68 11.91 8.01
C ARG A 104 -20.54 13.07 7.55
N ALA A 105 -20.43 13.45 6.27
CA ALA A 105 -21.28 14.50 5.70
C ALA A 105 -22.76 14.09 5.70
N GLN A 106 -23.07 12.85 5.28
CA GLN A 106 -24.42 12.31 5.30
C GLN A 106 -25.00 12.19 6.72
N ALA A 107 -24.15 11.92 7.71
CA ALA A 107 -24.53 11.87 9.12
C ALA A 107 -24.70 13.27 9.78
N GLY A 108 -24.59 14.37 9.01
CA GLY A 108 -24.78 15.73 9.52
C GLY A 108 -23.57 16.31 10.28
N SER A 109 -22.36 15.77 10.06
CA SER A 109 -21.16 16.28 10.74
C SER A 109 -20.83 17.71 10.30
N VAL A 110 -20.64 18.61 11.27
CA VAL A 110 -20.26 20.02 11.03
C VAL A 110 -18.93 20.15 10.27
N GLN A 111 -17.99 19.24 10.53
CA GLN A 111 -16.69 19.22 9.87
C GLN A 111 -16.32 17.79 9.44
N PRO A 112 -16.81 17.31 8.28
CA PRO A 112 -16.61 15.94 7.83
C PRO A 112 -15.14 15.58 7.56
N SER A 113 -14.32 16.56 7.17
CA SER A 113 -12.89 16.40 6.83
C SER A 113 -11.94 16.38 8.04
N ALA A 114 -12.41 16.69 9.25
CA ALA A 114 -11.55 16.75 10.45
C ALA A 114 -10.87 15.40 10.79
N VAL A 115 -11.38 14.29 10.24
CA VAL A 115 -10.83 12.94 10.45
C VAL A 115 -9.60 12.61 9.60
N ILE A 116 -9.25 13.44 8.61
CA ILE A 116 -8.12 13.16 7.71
C ILE A 116 -6.83 13.00 8.51
N LEU A 117 -6.53 13.96 9.40
CA LEU A 117 -5.29 13.96 10.17
C LEU A 117 -5.20 12.78 11.15
N PRO A 118 -6.23 12.48 11.98
CA PRO A 118 -6.25 11.28 12.82
C PRO A 118 -6.05 9.98 12.03
N ILE A 119 -6.74 9.81 10.89
CA ILE A 119 -6.64 8.61 10.06
C ILE A 119 -5.21 8.43 9.54
N LEU A 120 -4.60 9.51 9.04
CA LEU A 120 -3.22 9.46 8.55
C LEU A 120 -2.23 9.08 9.66
N ILE A 121 -2.35 9.68 10.85
CA ILE A 121 -1.47 9.39 11.99
C ILE A 121 -1.61 7.92 12.41
N THR A 122 -2.85 7.43 12.59
CA THR A 122 -3.10 6.05 12.99
C THR A 122 -2.61 5.05 11.94
N ALA A 123 -2.86 5.32 10.66
CA ALA A 123 -2.42 4.45 9.56
C ALA A 123 -0.89 4.37 9.47
N ILE A 124 -0.20 5.52 9.54
CA ILE A 124 1.27 5.57 9.51
C ILE A 124 1.86 4.88 10.75
N ALA A 125 1.31 5.13 11.94
CA ALA A 125 1.76 4.51 13.17
C ALA A 125 1.58 2.98 13.13
N GLY A 126 0.40 2.50 12.73
CA GLY A 126 0.12 1.06 12.61
C GLY A 126 1.01 0.37 11.59
N THR A 127 1.20 0.98 10.41
CA THR A 127 2.10 0.47 9.37
C THR A 127 3.54 0.40 9.88
N SER A 128 3.99 1.44 10.58
CA SER A 128 5.35 1.51 11.12
C SER A 128 5.60 0.43 12.17
N VAL A 129 4.65 0.23 13.09
CA VAL A 129 4.73 -0.84 14.11
C VAL A 129 4.74 -2.23 13.47
N ALA A 130 3.92 -2.46 12.43
CA ALA A 130 3.90 -3.72 11.70
C ALA A 130 5.26 -4.02 11.05
N LEU A 131 5.84 -3.03 10.35
CA LEU A 131 7.15 -3.18 9.72
C LEU A 131 8.27 -3.37 10.76
N LEU A 132 8.28 -2.59 11.84
CA LEU A 132 9.27 -2.70 12.92
C LEU A 132 9.22 -4.08 13.59
N THR A 133 8.03 -4.58 13.87
CA THR A 133 7.82 -5.91 14.44
C THR A 133 8.36 -6.98 13.49
N HIS A 134 8.03 -6.90 12.20
CA HIS A 134 8.53 -7.83 11.18
C HIS A 134 10.06 -7.84 11.11
N PHE A 135 10.68 -6.67 11.02
CA PHE A 135 12.15 -6.57 10.96
C PHE A 135 12.84 -7.04 12.25
N THR A 136 12.22 -6.83 13.40
CA THR A 136 12.75 -7.30 14.70
C THR A 136 12.74 -8.83 14.76
N ILE A 137 11.61 -9.47 14.42
CA ILE A 137 11.49 -10.94 14.37
C ILE A 137 12.45 -11.54 13.35
N LYS A 138 12.60 -10.90 12.19
CA LYS A 138 13.55 -11.35 11.15
C LYS A 138 15.00 -11.29 11.65
N LYS A 139 15.36 -10.27 12.43
CA LYS A 139 16.71 -10.10 12.97
C LYS A 139 17.02 -11.17 14.02
N THR A 140 16.07 -11.51 14.90
CA THR A 140 16.27 -12.54 15.92
C THR A 140 16.41 -13.93 15.30
N ARG A 141 15.62 -14.25 14.29
CA ARG A 141 15.63 -15.56 13.60
C ARG A 141 16.84 -15.79 12.68
N LYS A 142 17.60 -14.74 12.36
CA LYS A 142 18.89 -14.83 11.64
C LYS A 142 20.10 -15.07 12.56
N GLY A 143 19.90 -14.96 13.88
CA GLY A 143 20.93 -15.21 14.89
C GLY A 143 20.94 -16.64 15.43
N GLU A 144 19.99 -17.48 15.01
CA GLU A 144 19.95 -18.94 15.19
C GLU A 144 20.43 -19.64 13.91
#